data_AF-X1IZN3-F1
#
_entry.id   AF-X1IZN3-F1
#
_cell.length_a   1.000
_cell.length_b   1.000
_cell.length_c   1.000
_cell.angle_alpha   90.00
_cell.angle_beta   90.00
_cell.angle_gamma   90.00
#
_symmetry.space_group_name_H-M   'P 1'
#
loop_
_entity.id
_entity.type
_entity.pdbx_description
1 polymer ?
#
loop_
_entity_poly.entity_id
_entity_poly.type
_entity_poly.pdbx_seq_one_letter_code
_entity_poly.pdbx_strand_id
1 'polypeptide(L)'
;AGEAVNVAGGNETSLLELVDVLNATMAQSLAPVFEPERPGDVRRTLADISRARELLGYEPEVGFEEGLHRTVDYFRQMDSQCNRR
;
A
#
# COMPACT_ATOMS: atom_id res chain seq x y z
N ALA A 1 -1.18 -30.40 -12.41
CA ALA A 1 -2.14 -29.50 -11.74
C ALA A 1 -1.47 -28.13 -11.61
N GLY A 2 -2.25 -27.05 -11.51
CA GLY A 2 -1.70 -25.71 -11.21
C GLY A 2 -1.53 -25.49 -9.71
N GLU A 3 -0.72 -24.51 -9.34
CA GLU A 3 -0.44 -24.15 -7.94
C GLU A 3 -0.90 -22.71 -7.65
N ALA A 4 -1.49 -22.50 -6.47
CA ALA A 4 -1.88 -21.17 -6.00
C ALA A 4 -0.80 -20.58 -5.07
N VAL A 5 -0.47 -19.31 -5.24
CA VAL A 5 0.52 -18.57 -4.44
C VAL A 5 -0.02 -17.19 -4.04
N ASN A 6 0.48 -16.65 -2.93
CA ASN A 6 0.22 -15.25 -2.54
C ASN A 6 1.22 -14.32 -3.24
N VAL A 7 0.75 -13.14 -3.65
CA VAL A 7 1.60 -12.06 -4.19
C VAL A 7 1.38 -10.83 -3.31
N ALA A 8 2.40 -10.42 -2.57
CA ALA A 8 2.34 -9.32 -1.60
C ALA A 8 3.74 -8.75 -1.31
N GLY A 9 3.81 -7.61 -0.61
CA GLY A 9 5.07 -6.93 -0.27
C GLY A 9 5.96 -7.63 0.77
N GLY A 10 5.45 -8.68 1.45
CA GLY A 10 6.22 -9.43 2.46
C GLY A 10 6.43 -8.70 3.80
N ASN A 11 5.90 -7.49 3.93
CA ASN A 11 5.87 -6.69 5.14
C ASN A 11 4.44 -6.25 5.48
N GLU A 12 4.23 -5.85 6.74
CA GLU A 12 2.97 -5.25 7.21
C GLU A 12 3.20 -3.76 7.47
N THR A 13 2.18 -2.94 7.18
CA THR A 13 2.16 -1.51 7.50
C THR A 13 0.85 -1.19 8.21
N SER A 14 0.92 -0.47 9.32
CA SER A 14 -0.26 -0.01 10.05
C SER A 14 -0.94 1.19 9.37
N LEU A 15 -2.21 1.44 9.72
CA LEU A 15 -2.95 2.60 9.22
C LEU A 15 -2.30 3.93 9.64
N LEU A 16 -1.70 3.98 10.84
CA LEU A 16 -1.04 5.21 11.32
C LEU A 16 0.26 5.47 10.55
N GLU A 17 1.07 4.44 10.31
CA GLU A 17 2.27 4.57 9.46
C GLU A 17 1.90 5.02 8.04
N LEU A 18 0.81 4.49 7.46
CA LEU A 18 0.31 4.97 6.17
C LEU A 18 -0.03 6.47 6.20
N VAL A 19 -0.72 6.95 7.24
CA VAL A 19 -1.04 8.38 7.39
C VAL A 19 0.23 9.22 7.51
N ASP A 20 1.23 8.76 8.27
CA ASP A 20 2.50 9.46 8.43
C ASP A 20 3.27 9.57 7.11
N VAL A 21 3.36 8.47 6.34
CA VAL A 21 4.01 8.49 5.02
C VAL A 21 3.25 9.41 4.07
N LEU A 22 1.91 9.35 4.02
CA LEU A 22 1.11 10.26 3.20
C LEU A 22 1.34 11.73 3.55
N ASN A 23 1.38 12.08 4.83
CA ASN A 23 1.68 13.43 5.29
C ASN A 23 3.05 13.90 4.79
N ALA A 24 4.07 13.04 4.89
CA ALA A 24 5.40 13.32 4.38
C ALA A 24 5.41 13.50 2.85
N THR A 25 4.83 12.57 2.10
CA THR A 25 4.77 12.59 0.62
C THR A 25 4.00 13.79 0.07
N MET A 26 2.93 14.19 0.77
CA MET A 26 2.02 15.24 0.33
C MET A 26 2.37 16.61 0.90
N ALA A 27 3.38 16.71 1.78
CA ALA A 27 3.69 17.91 2.55
C ALA A 27 2.44 18.45 3.28
N GLN A 28 1.70 17.54 3.92
CA GLN A 28 0.49 17.84 4.69
C GLN A 28 0.67 17.47 6.17
N SER A 29 -0.28 17.91 6.99
CA SER A 29 -0.35 17.57 8.41
C SER A 29 -1.78 17.19 8.76
N LEU A 30 -2.23 16.06 8.25
CA LEU A 30 -3.52 15.46 8.54
C LEU A 30 -3.43 14.71 9.87
N ALA A 31 -4.31 15.06 10.81
CA ALA A 31 -4.50 14.31 12.04
C ALA A 31 -5.60 13.26 11.84
N PRO A 32 -5.35 11.97 12.15
CA PRO A 32 -6.38 10.95 12.06
C PRO A 32 -7.50 11.20 13.08
N VAL A 33 -8.75 11.01 12.66
CA VAL A 33 -9.92 11.00 13.54
C VAL A 33 -10.27 9.55 13.84
N PHE A 34 -10.30 9.19 15.12
CA PHE A 34 -10.62 7.83 15.55
C PHE A 34 -12.13 7.67 15.68
N GLU A 35 -12.67 6.73 14.91
CA GLU A 35 -14.08 6.35 14.93
C GLU A 35 -14.23 4.90 15.42
N PRO A 36 -15.45 4.45 15.77
CA PRO A 36 -15.70 3.04 16.09
C PRO A 36 -15.22 2.11 14.98
N GLU A 37 -14.81 0.89 15.36
CA GLU A 37 -14.37 -0.12 14.41
C GLU A 37 -15.46 -0.44 13.39
N ARG A 38 -15.07 -0.65 12.13
CA ARG A 38 -16.02 -1.04 11.09
C ARG A 38 -16.26 -2.55 11.20
N PRO A 39 -17.53 -3.00 11.29
CA PRO A 39 -17.83 -4.43 11.35
C PRO A 39 -17.25 -5.16 10.12
N GLY A 40 -16.46 -6.20 10.37
CA GLY A 40 -15.82 -7.01 9.32
C GLY A 40 -14.37 -6.63 9.00
N ASP A 41 -13.83 -5.55 9.57
CA ASP A 41 -12.42 -5.19 9.38
C ASP A 41 -11.49 -6.23 10.04
N VAL A 42 -10.47 -6.65 9.29
CA VAL A 42 -9.39 -7.47 9.84
C VAL A 42 -8.34 -6.56 10.47
N ARG A 43 -8.01 -6.80 11.74
CA ARG A 43 -7.08 -5.94 12.50
C ARG A 43 -5.65 -5.94 11.96
N ARG A 44 -5.19 -7.09 11.47
CA ARG A 44 -3.82 -7.33 11.01
C ARG A 44 -3.82 -8.39 9.92
N THR A 45 -3.09 -8.13 8.84
CA THR A 45 -2.96 -9.06 7.72
C THR A 45 -1.54 -9.01 7.18
N LEU A 46 -0.90 -10.18 7.10
CA LEU A 46 0.39 -10.36 6.47
C LEU A 46 0.34 -11.62 5.61
N ALA A 47 0.49 -11.46 4.31
CA ALA A 47 0.49 -12.57 3.38
C ALA A 47 1.86 -13.25 3.36
N ASP A 48 1.88 -14.57 3.59
CA ASP A 48 3.08 -15.37 3.43
C ASP A 48 3.39 -15.57 1.95
N ILE A 49 4.55 -15.04 1.51
CA ILE A 49 5.04 -15.10 0.12
C ILE A 49 6.10 -16.18 -0.09
N SER A 50 6.38 -17.04 0.90
CA SER A 50 7.42 -18.08 0.83
C SER A 50 7.21 -18.99 -0.38
N ARG A 51 5.96 -19.37 -0.66
CA ARG A 51 5.63 -20.21 -1.81
C ARG A 51 5.90 -19.53 -3.16
N ALA A 52 5.66 -18.23 -3.26
CA ALA A 52 5.94 -17.47 -4.48
C ALA A 52 7.46 -17.31 -4.69
N ARG A 53 8.22 -17.09 -3.62
CA ARG A 53 9.69 -17.08 -3.63
C ARG A 53 10.26 -18.41 -4.13
N GLU A 54 9.80 -19.52 -3.56
CA GLU A 54 10.31 -20.86 -3.88
C GLU A 54 9.97 -21.29 -5.32
N LEU A 55 8.73 -21.10 -5.76
CA LEU A 55 8.27 -21.62 -7.05
C LEU A 55 8.58 -20.68 -8.23
N LEU A 56 8.61 -19.37 -7.99
CA LEU A 56 8.68 -18.36 -9.06
C LEU A 56 9.92 -17.46 -8.96
N GLY A 57 10.71 -17.57 -7.89
CA GLY A 57 11.78 -16.60 -7.61
C GLY A 57 11.25 -15.20 -7.34
N TYR A 58 9.98 -15.07 -6.93
CA TYR A 58 9.33 -13.78 -6.70
C TYR A 58 9.97 -13.04 -5.53
N GLU A 59 10.43 -11.82 -5.76
CA GLU A 59 10.85 -10.89 -4.70
C GLU A 59 10.24 -9.51 -4.98
N PRO A 60 9.57 -8.87 -4.01
CA PRO A 60 9.08 -7.51 -4.17
C PRO A 60 10.24 -6.52 -4.39
N GLU A 61 10.30 -5.90 -5.57
CA GLU A 61 11.35 -4.93 -5.92
C GLU A 61 11.02 -3.50 -5.47
N VAL A 62 9.74 -3.21 -5.25
CA VAL A 62 9.26 -1.88 -4.86
C VAL A 62 8.77 -1.95 -3.41
N GLY A 63 9.46 -1.24 -2.53
CA GLY A 63 9.06 -1.08 -1.13
C GLY A 63 7.81 -0.21 -0.97
N PHE A 64 7.22 -0.26 0.22
CA PHE A 64 5.95 0.43 0.50
C PHE A 64 6.00 1.95 0.26
N GLU A 65 6.99 2.65 0.84
CA GLU A 65 7.12 4.11 0.71
C GLU A 65 7.29 4.55 -0.75
N GLU A 66 8.19 3.88 -1.49
CA GLU A 66 8.41 4.15 -2.90
C GLU A 66 7.16 3.88 -3.75
N GLY A 67 6.46 2.77 -3.49
CA GLY A 67 5.21 2.45 -4.15
C GLY A 67 4.11 3.49 -3.89
N LEU A 68 4.05 4.00 -2.66
CA LEU A 68 3.10 5.03 -2.27
C LEU A 68 3.42 6.39 -2.92
N HIS A 69 4.70 6.78 -2.99
CA HIS A 69 5.16 7.96 -3.73
C HIS A 69 4.72 7.93 -5.19
N ARG A 70 5.01 6.82 -5.90
CA ARG A 70 4.59 6.62 -7.29
C ARG A 70 3.08 6.71 -7.46
N THR A 71 2.33 6.18 -6.49
CA THR A 71 0.87 6.22 -6.50
C THR A 71 0.35 7.65 -6.35
N VAL A 72 0.87 8.42 -5.40
CA VAL A 72 0.49 9.84 -5.21
C VAL A 72 0.81 10.66 -6.45
N ASP A 73 1.99 10.47 -7.04
CA ASP A 73 2.39 11.19 -8.25
C ASP A 73 1.51 10.87 -9.45
N TYR A 74 1.08 9.61 -9.60
CA TYR A 74 0.09 9.22 -10.60
C TYR A 74 -1.22 10.00 -10.45
N PHE A 75 -1.77 10.08 -9.22
CA PHE A 75 -3.02 10.83 -8.98
C PHE A 75 -2.86 12.34 -9.24
N ARG A 76 -1.74 12.94 -8.83
CA ARG A 76 -1.43 14.36 -9.13
C ARG A 76 -1.41 14.65 -10.63
N GLN A 77 -0.83 13.73 -11.42
CA GLN A 77 -0.80 13.85 -12.87
C GLN A 77 -2.17 13.69 -13.51
N MET A 78 -3.01 12.79 -12.97
CA MET A 78 -4.38 12.58 -13.46
C MET A 78 -5.26 13.81 -13.22
N ASP A 79 -5.22 14.41 -12.03
CA ASP A 79 -5.95 15.64 -11.72
C ASP A 79 -5.56 16.78 -12.65
N SER A 80 -4.25 16.93 -12.90
CA SER A 80 -3.69 17.93 -13.81
C SER A 80 -4.12 17.73 -15.26
N GLN A 81 -4.45 16.50 -15.68
CA GLN A 81 -4.95 16.20 -17.03
C GLN A 81 -6.44 16.47 -17.16
N CYS A 82 -7.22 16.26 -16.10
CA CYS A 82 -8.66 16.54 -16.08
C CYS A 82 -8.94 18.05 -16.07
N ASN A 83 -8.16 18.83 -15.31
CA ASN A 83 -8.24 20.31 -15.28
C ASN A 83 -7.70 21.01 -16.54
N ARG A 84 -7.24 20.27 -17.54
CA ARG A 84 -6.79 20.80 -18.85
C ARG A 84 -7.79 20.54 -19.98
N ARG A 85 -8.97 19.99 -19.67
CA ARG A 85 -10.11 19.88 -20.58
C ARG A 85 -11.19 20.86 -20.16
#